data_AF-A0A957YHQ6-F1
#
_entry.id   AF-A0A957YHQ6-F1
#
_cell.length_a   1.000
_cell.length_b   1.000
_cell.length_c   1.000
_cell.angle_alpha   90.00
_cell.angle_beta   90.00
_cell.angle_gamma   90.00
#
_symmetry.space_group_name_H-M   'P 1'
#
loop_
_entity.id
_entity.type
_entity.pdbx_description
1 polymer ?
#
loop_
_entity_poly.entity_id
_entity_poly.type
_entity_poly.pdbx_seq_one_letter_code
_entity_poly.pdbx_strand_id
1 'polypeptide(L)'
;MAVNRFIIIVLDSVGIGELPDAAEFGDVGSHTLGNMARVVGGLQVPYLEAMGLANIAILEGVVPQVEPMASYGKMAEVSAGKDTTTGH
;
A
#
# COMPACT_ATOMS: atom_id res chain seq x y z
N MET A 1 21.75 -3.86 -18.99
CA MET A 1 22.04 -2.42 -18.74
C MET A 1 22.39 -2.26 -17.29
N ALA A 2 23.45 -1.52 -16.96
CA ALA A 2 23.71 -1.16 -15.57
C ALA A 2 22.68 -0.12 -15.12
N VAL A 3 21.95 -0.37 -14.04
CA VAL A 3 21.03 0.61 -13.47
C VAL A 3 21.87 1.70 -12.82
N ASN A 4 21.84 2.91 -13.39
CA ASN A 4 22.68 4.02 -12.93
C ASN A 4 21.98 4.90 -11.89
N ARG A 5 20.65 4.79 -11.75
CA ARG A 5 19.83 5.62 -10.86
C ARG A 5 18.64 4.84 -10.35
N PHE A 6 18.34 5.00 -9.06
CA PHE A 6 17.11 4.56 -8.43
C PHE A 6 16.36 5.78 -7.91
N ILE A 7 15.04 5.81 -8.11
CA ILE A 7 14.15 6.83 -7.57
C ILE A 7 13.20 6.10 -6.64
N ILE A 8 13.20 6.49 -5.37
CA ILE A 8 12.30 5.96 -4.34
C ILE A 8 11.28 7.04 -4.04
N ILE A 9 10.00 6.68 -4.09
CA ILE A 9 8.87 7.56 -3.77
C ILE A 9 8.16 6.96 -2.57
N VAL A 10 8.17 7.69 -1.46
CA VAL A 10 7.41 7.31 -0.25
C VAL A 10 6.11 8.10 -0.26
N LEU A 11 4.98 7.38 -0.32
CA LEU A 11 3.66 7.96 -0.09
C LEU A 11 3.38 7.86 1.41
N ASP A 12 3.75 8.91 2.15
CA ASP A 12 3.67 8.91 3.61
C ASP A 12 2.25 8.57 4.10
N SER A 13 2.17 7.69 5.10
CA SER A 13 0.94 7.16 5.72
C SER A 13 0.00 6.33 4.82
N VAL A 14 0.35 6.03 3.56
CA VAL A 14 -0.52 5.27 2.63
C VAL A 14 -0.45 3.75 2.89
N GLY A 15 -1.06 3.32 4.00
CA GLY A 15 -1.15 1.90 4.39
C GLY A 15 -2.16 1.09 3.58
N ILE A 16 -1.88 -0.21 3.39
CA ILE A 16 -2.70 -1.16 2.61
C ILE A 16 -3.29 -2.32 3.46
N GLY A 17 -3.51 -2.06 4.75
CA GLY A 17 -4.10 -3.01 5.70
C GLY A 17 -3.24 -3.15 6.95
N GLU A 18 -3.84 -3.72 7.99
CA GLU A 18 -3.19 -3.97 9.27
C GLU A 18 -2.06 -5.00 9.17
N LEU A 19 -1.07 -4.88 10.06
CA LEU A 19 -0.03 -5.88 10.28
C LEU A 19 -0.47 -6.93 11.32
N PRO A 20 0.18 -8.11 11.37
CA PRO A 20 -0.18 -9.16 12.34
C PRO A 20 -0.12 -8.74 13.81
N ASP A 21 0.70 -7.73 14.14
CA ASP A 21 0.91 -7.15 15.46
C ASP A 21 0.03 -5.92 15.75
N ALA A 22 -0.92 -5.57 14.88
CA ALA A 22 -1.77 -4.39 15.04
C ALA A 22 -2.51 -4.31 16.39
N ALA A 23 -2.77 -5.44 17.03
CA ALA A 23 -3.35 -5.50 18.37
C ALA A 23 -2.46 -4.85 19.45
N GLU A 24 -1.13 -4.95 19.32
CA GLU A 24 -0.18 -4.33 20.25
C GLU A 24 -0.18 -2.80 20.14
N PHE A 25 -0.58 -2.28 18.98
CA PHE A 25 -0.63 -0.85 18.68
C PHE A 25 -2.04 -0.24 18.77
N GLY A 26 -3.06 -1.05 19.07
CA GLY A 26 -4.46 -0.63 19.11
C GLY A 26 -5.07 -0.34 17.73
N ASP A 27 -4.50 -0.88 16.66
CA ASP A 27 -4.84 -0.57 15.26
C ASP A 27 -5.60 -1.71 14.55
N VAL A 28 -6.23 -2.61 15.31
CA VAL A 28 -7.01 -3.72 14.73
C VAL A 28 -8.12 -3.19 13.84
N GLY A 29 -8.21 -3.72 12.62
CA GLY A 29 -9.13 -3.30 11.56
C GLY A 29 -8.64 -2.09 10.75
N SER A 30 -7.42 -1.58 11.01
CA SER A 30 -6.86 -0.48 10.23
C SER A 30 -6.63 -0.89 8.77
N HIS A 31 -7.09 -0.05 7.84
CA HIS A 31 -6.86 -0.24 6.41
C HIS A 31 -7.01 1.09 5.68
N THR A 32 -5.97 1.91 5.63
CA THR A 32 -6.03 3.29 5.10
C THR A 32 -6.62 3.36 3.68
N LEU A 33 -6.00 2.68 2.71
CA LEU A 33 -6.49 2.67 1.32
C LEU A 33 -7.90 2.09 1.19
N GLY A 34 -8.18 0.95 1.84
CA GLY A 34 -9.47 0.27 1.76
C GLY A 34 -10.62 1.07 2.39
N ASN A 35 -10.38 1.69 3.54
CA ASN A 35 -11.37 2.54 4.20
C ASN A 35 -11.63 3.83 3.42
N MET A 36 -10.57 4.45 2.88
CA MET A 36 -10.72 5.61 1.99
C MET A 36 -11.51 5.24 0.74
N ALA A 37 -11.14 4.16 0.05
CA ALA A 37 -11.83 3.68 -1.15
C ALA A 37 -13.34 3.52 -0.92
N ARG A 38 -13.73 2.90 0.20
CA ARG A 38 -15.13 2.72 0.59
C ARG A 38 -15.86 4.05 0.81
N VAL A 39 -15.23 4.99 1.51
CA VAL A 39 -15.87 6.28 1.86
C VAL A 39 -16.05 7.17 0.63
N VAL A 40 -15.09 7.15 -0.30
CA VAL A 40 -15.13 8.03 -1.49
C VAL A 40 -15.87 7.42 -2.69
N GLY A 41 -16.41 6.20 -2.56
CA GLY A 41 -17.12 5.50 -3.64
C GLY A 41 -16.19 4.92 -4.72
N GLY A 42 -14.97 4.57 -4.33
CA GLY A 42 -13.94 3.99 -5.18
C GLY A 42 -12.77 4.93 -5.49
N LEU A 43 -11.56 4.40 -5.51
CA LEU A 43 -10.36 5.16 -5.85
C LEU A 43 -10.22 5.32 -7.37
N GLN A 44 -9.68 6.46 -7.80
CA GLN A 44 -9.33 6.71 -9.20
C GLN A 44 -7.82 6.87 -9.32
N VAL A 45 -7.11 5.75 -9.42
CA VAL A 45 -5.64 5.69 -9.47
C VAL A 45 -5.16 4.86 -10.67
N PRO A 46 -5.48 5.26 -11.92
CA PRO A 46 -5.34 4.41 -13.10
C PRO A 46 -3.90 3.91 -13.34
N TYR A 47 -2.88 4.69 -12.96
CA TYR A 47 -1.49 4.28 -13.10
C TYR A 47 -1.04 3.30 -12.02
N LEU A 48 -1.49 3.47 -10.77
CA LEU A 48 -1.21 2.50 -9.70
C LEU A 48 -1.99 1.20 -9.93
N GLU A 49 -3.21 1.31 -10.47
CA GLU A 49 -3.97 0.16 -10.96
C GLU A 49 -3.16 -0.62 -11.99
N ALA A 50 -2.72 0.04 -13.07
CA ALA A 50 -1.93 -0.59 -14.12
C ALA A 50 -0.61 -1.19 -13.61
N MET A 51 -0.02 -0.61 -12.55
CA MET A 51 1.18 -1.14 -11.88
C MET A 51 0.89 -2.34 -10.96
N GLY A 52 -0.38 -2.64 -10.67
CA GLY A 52 -0.78 -3.81 -9.88
C GLY A 52 -1.22 -3.52 -8.43
N LEU A 53 -1.67 -2.30 -8.11
CA LEU A 53 -2.10 -1.96 -6.74
C LEU A 53 -3.18 -2.92 -6.20
N ALA A 54 -4.21 -3.21 -7.01
CA ALA A 54 -5.28 -4.13 -6.62
C ALA A 54 -4.87 -5.60 -6.60
N ASN A 55 -3.68 -5.94 -7.13
CA ASN A 55 -3.09 -7.27 -6.98
C ASN A 55 -2.49 -7.48 -5.57
N ILE A 56 -2.26 -6.41 -4.80
CA ILE A 56 -1.77 -6.47 -3.42
C ILE A 56 -2.96 -6.69 -2.45
N ALA A 57 -4.05 -5.94 -2.64
CA ALA A 57 -5.27 -6.03 -1.86
C ALA A 57 -6.47 -5.57 -2.69
N ILE A 58 -7.66 -6.13 -2.44
CA ILE A 58 -8.89 -5.70 -3.12
C ILE A 58 -9.27 -4.31 -2.63
N LEU A 59 -9.40 -3.35 -3.55
CA LEU A 59 -9.76 -1.96 -3.26
C LEU A 59 -10.94 -1.53 -4.14
N GLU A 60 -11.92 -0.86 -3.56
CA GLU A 60 -13.06 -0.35 -4.33
C GLU A 60 -12.60 0.67 -5.38
N GLY A 61 -13.10 0.54 -6.61
CA GLY A 61 -12.69 1.39 -7.74
C GLY A 61 -11.35 1.03 -8.40
N VAL A 62 -10.64 0.00 -7.90
CA VAL A 62 -9.37 -0.45 -8.49
C VAL A 62 -9.44 -1.93 -8.85
N VAL A 63 -9.09 -2.29 -10.09
CA VAL A 63 -9.23 -3.66 -10.61
C VAL A 63 -7.88 -4.40 -10.64
N PRO A 64 -7.79 -5.66 -10.18
CA PRO A 64 -6.57 -6.46 -10.33
C PRO A 64 -6.19 -6.66 -11.80
N GLN A 65 -4.89 -6.55 -12.10
CA GLN A 65 -4.36 -6.66 -13.46
C GLN A 65 -3.81 -8.06 -13.72
N VAL A 66 -4.15 -8.65 -14.88
CA VAL A 66 -3.60 -9.95 -15.31
C VAL A 66 -2.12 -9.82 -15.68
N GLU A 67 -1.75 -8.72 -16.33
CA GLU A 67 -0.39 -8.40 -16.77
C GLU A 67 0.01 -7.00 -16.26
N PRO A 68 0.41 -6.86 -14.98
CA PRO A 68 0.74 -5.56 -14.42
C PRO A 68 2.03 -4.99 -15.02
N MET A 69 2.08 -3.66 -15.17
CA MET A 69 3.22 -2.92 -15.73
C MET A 69 4.47 -2.93 -14.83
N ALA A 70 4.31 -3.33 -13.56
CA ALA A 70 5.37 -3.34 -12.57
C ALA A 70 5.27 -4.58 -11.67
N SER A 71 6.38 -4.89 -10.98
CA SER A 71 6.34 -5.82 -9.85
C SER A 71 5.64 -5.16 -8.67
N TYR A 72 4.87 -5.95 -7.92
CA TYR A 72 4.05 -5.48 -6.81
C TYR A 72 4.22 -6.38 -5.58
N GLY A 73 3.87 -5.84 -4.42
CA GLY A 73 3.94 -6.54 -3.14
C GLY A 73 3.60 -5.60 -1.99
N LYS A 74 3.62 -6.13 -0.77
CA LYS A 74 3.55 -5.36 0.46
C LYS A 74 4.70 -5.74 1.38
N MET A 75 5.10 -4.80 2.23
CA MET A 75 6.14 -5.00 3.23
C MET A 75 5.51 -5.00 4.62
N ALA A 76 6.10 -5.75 5.54
CA ALA A 76 5.75 -5.72 6.95
C ALA A 76 6.85 -4.96 7.70
N GLU A 77 6.46 -3.99 8.51
CA GLU A 77 7.40 -3.28 9.38
C GLU A 77 7.96 -4.28 10.41
N VAL A 78 9.26 -4.21 10.67
CA VAL A 78 9.94 -5.10 11.63
C VAL A 78 10.23 -4.37 12.94
N SER A 79 10.34 -3.04 12.88
CA SER A 79 10.65 -2.21 14.03
C SER A 79 9.46 -2.15 14.99
N ALA A 80 9.73 -2.09 16.29
CA ALA A 80 8.70 -1.90 17.32
C ALA A 80 8.28 -0.42 17.44
N GLY A 81 7.88 0.19 16.33
CA GLY A 81 7.47 1.59 16.23
C GLY A 81 6.68 1.85 14.96
N LYS A 82 5.79 2.85 15.01
CA LYS A 82 4.93 3.26 13.88
C LYS A 82 5.01 4.76 13.56
N ASP A 83 6.04 5.43 14.07
CA ASP A 83 6.29 6.84 13.78
C ASP A 83 7.07 7.00 12.46
N THR A 84 7.03 8.21 11.91
CA THR A 84 7.68 8.55 10.64
C THR A 84 9.18 8.25 10.61
N THR A 85 9.89 8.40 11.73
CA THR A 85 11.35 8.22 11.78
C THR A 85 11.71 6.74 11.79
N THR A 86 10.92 5.92 12.49
CA THR A 86 11.10 4.47 12.51
C THR A 86 10.84 3.83 11.13
N GLY A 87 9.85 4.36 10.38
CA GLY A 87 9.47 3.81 9.09
C GLY A 87 10.26 4.30 7.86
N HIS A 88 11.09 5.36 8.00
CA HIS A 88 11.94 5.89 6.91
C HIS A 88 13.35 5.29 6.98
#